data_AF-A0A164KC30-F1
#
_entry.id   AF-A0A164KC30-F1
#
_cell.length_a   1.000
_cell.length_b   1.000
_cell.length_c   1.000
_cell.angle_alpha   90.00
_cell.angle_beta   90.00
_cell.angle_gamma   90.00
#
_symmetry.space_group_name_H-M   'P 1'
#
loop_
_entity.id
_entity.type
_entity.pdbx_description
1 polymer ?
#
loop_
_entity_poly.entity_id
_entity_poly.type
_entity_poly.pdbx_seq_one_letter_code
_entity_poly.pdbx_strand_id
1 'polypeptide(L)'
;MAAGAARVDLVGHSQGAVLARQYLRFEGGGAKVGTLVSLVGSNHGVDSVGLGRLMGGAMASIRDAALARVVGVAGTQQLTGSDFLRELNASGDTVPGVHYTVVASRVDDASQPPEATFLRPGPGATVDNVWVQDLCPADAYRHADVPRSPTVTYIVQRALDPDYSGTPCPH
;
A
#
# COMPACT_ATOMS: atom_id res chain seq x y z
N MET A 1 19.74 20.04 2.68
CA MET A 1 20.11 18.65 3.01
C MET A 1 19.91 18.49 4.51
N ALA A 2 18.93 17.71 4.95
CA ALA A 2 18.67 17.46 6.37
C ALA A 2 18.79 15.96 6.66
N ALA A 3 20.01 15.42 6.51
CA ALA A 3 20.33 14.09 7.03
C ALA A 3 20.63 14.22 8.53
N GLY A 4 19.57 14.37 9.33
CA GLY A 4 19.66 14.50 10.79
C GLY A 4 18.42 14.01 11.55
N ALA A 5 17.45 13.38 10.88
CA ALA A 5 16.26 12.87 11.54
C ALA A 5 16.56 11.53 12.23
N ALA A 6 16.14 11.39 13.49
CA ALA A 6 16.25 10.15 14.27
C ALA A 6 15.45 8.98 13.65
N ARG A 7 14.57 9.26 12.68
CA ARG A 7 13.75 8.31 11.93
C ARG A 7 13.65 8.73 10.46
N VAL A 8 13.36 7.77 9.59
CA VAL A 8 13.11 7.99 8.16
C VAL A 8 11.63 7.82 7.82
N ASP A 9 11.23 8.26 6.64
CA ASP A 9 9.91 7.97 6.08
C ASP A 9 10.03 6.97 4.93
N LEU A 10 9.05 6.09 4.81
CA LEU A 10 8.98 5.07 3.77
C LEU A 10 7.78 5.33 2.86
N VAL A 11 7.98 5.17 1.56
CA VAL A 11 6.89 5.14 0.57
C VAL A 11 6.95 3.78 -0.13
N GLY A 12 5.91 2.98 0.03
CA GLY A 12 5.81 1.64 -0.54
C GLY A 12 4.65 1.54 -1.53
N HIS A 13 4.89 1.04 -2.73
CA HIS A 13 3.86 0.76 -3.73
C HIS A 13 3.57 -0.74 -3.79
N SER A 14 2.29 -1.11 -3.87
CA SER A 14 1.86 -2.51 -4.02
C SER A 14 2.49 -3.40 -2.93
N GLN A 15 3.19 -4.46 -3.32
CA GLN A 15 3.94 -5.33 -2.40
C GLN A 15 4.94 -4.57 -1.51
N GLY A 16 5.54 -3.49 -2.01
CA GLY A 16 6.51 -2.70 -1.26
C GLY A 16 5.93 -2.11 0.03
N ALA A 17 4.64 -1.78 0.05
CA ALA A 17 3.96 -1.33 1.27
C ALA A 17 3.86 -2.46 2.31
N VAL A 18 3.60 -3.69 1.86
CA VAL A 18 3.48 -4.86 2.73
C VAL A 18 4.84 -5.27 3.30
N LEU A 19 5.89 -5.21 2.49
CA LEU A 19 7.27 -5.43 2.94
C LEU A 19 7.74 -4.35 3.92
N ALA A 20 7.30 -3.10 3.75
CA ALA A 20 7.56 -2.06 4.74
C ALA A 20 6.85 -2.38 6.07
N ARG A 21 5.59 -2.84 6.05
CA ARG A 21 4.89 -3.25 7.28
C ARG A 21 5.56 -4.44 7.98
N GLN A 22 6.06 -5.40 7.21
CA GLN A 22 6.90 -6.48 7.72
C GLN A 22 8.07 -5.89 8.49
N TYR A 23 8.90 -5.06 7.83
CA TYR A 23 10.07 -4.38 8.42
C TYR A 23 9.74 -3.64 9.73
N LEU A 24 8.63 -2.92 9.75
CA LEU A 24 8.17 -2.19 10.94
C LEU A 24 7.89 -3.14 12.11
N ARG A 25 7.28 -4.29 11.84
CA ARG A 25 6.76 -5.20 12.86
C ARG A 25 7.81 -6.18 13.36
N PHE A 26 8.65 -6.75 12.49
CA PHE A 26 9.48 -7.91 12.86
C PHE A 26 10.99 -7.65 12.82
N GLU A 27 11.45 -6.62 12.11
CA GLU A 27 12.88 -6.37 11.88
C GLU A 27 13.37 -5.07 12.55
N GLY A 28 12.59 -4.55 13.50
CA GLY A 28 12.95 -3.37 14.31
C GLY A 28 12.72 -2.02 13.62
N GLY A 29 11.96 -2.00 12.51
CA GLY A 29 11.64 -0.77 11.78
C GLY A 29 10.77 0.21 12.57
N GLY A 30 9.95 -0.26 13.51
CA GLY A 30 9.08 0.61 14.32
C GLY A 30 9.80 1.70 15.11
N ALA A 31 11.06 1.48 15.50
CA ALA A 31 11.88 2.49 16.17
C ALA A 31 12.58 3.46 15.19
N LYS A 32 12.63 3.11 13.90
CA LYS A 32 13.44 3.77 12.87
C LYS A 32 12.62 4.53 11.83
N VAL A 33 11.31 4.31 11.79
CA VAL A 33 10.41 4.90 10.79
C VAL A 33 9.41 5.80 11.47
N GLY A 34 9.28 7.04 11.00
CA GLY A 34 8.28 8.00 11.46
C GLY A 34 6.97 7.82 10.70
N THR A 35 7.07 7.73 9.37
CA THR A 35 5.91 7.65 8.47
C THR A 35 6.03 6.49 7.49
N LEU A 36 4.92 5.80 7.23
CA LEU A 36 4.76 4.90 6.09
C LEU A 36 3.62 5.40 5.19
N VAL A 37 3.96 5.75 3.95
CA VAL A 37 2.99 6.01 2.89
C VAL A 37 2.81 4.74 2.05
N SER A 38 1.64 4.12 2.13
CA SER A 38 1.27 2.89 1.42
C SER A 38 0.44 3.23 0.18
N LEU A 39 1.01 3.09 -1.00
CA LEU A 39 0.35 3.33 -2.28
C LEU A 39 -0.23 2.02 -2.83
N VAL A 40 -1.56 1.90 -2.84
CA VAL A 40 -2.29 0.71 -3.30
C VAL A 40 -1.68 -0.60 -2.80
N GLY A 41 -1.33 -0.64 -1.52
CA GLY A 41 -0.67 -1.78 -0.89
C GLY A 41 -1.61 -2.98 -0.73
N SER A 42 -1.10 -4.19 -0.94
CA SER A 42 -1.83 -5.45 -0.73
C SER A 42 -1.93 -5.84 0.75
N ASN A 43 -2.30 -4.89 1.61
CA ASN A 43 -2.21 -4.98 3.08
C ASN A 43 -3.06 -6.11 3.70
N HIS A 44 -4.21 -6.40 3.10
CA HIS A 44 -5.07 -7.54 3.44
C HIS A 44 -5.14 -8.57 2.30
N GLY A 45 -4.18 -8.50 1.39
CA GLY A 45 -4.06 -9.33 0.22
C GLY A 45 -4.90 -8.87 -0.96
N VAL A 46 -4.71 -9.59 -2.06
CA VAL A 46 -5.44 -9.43 -3.31
C VAL A 46 -6.11 -10.76 -3.67
N ASP A 47 -7.23 -10.68 -4.39
CA ASP A 47 -7.77 -11.88 -5.02
C ASP A 47 -6.89 -12.36 -6.19
N SER A 48 -7.07 -13.62 -6.58
CA SER A 48 -6.29 -14.25 -7.66
C SER A 48 -6.50 -13.59 -9.02
N VAL A 49 -7.67 -13.02 -9.26
CA VAL A 49 -8.02 -12.35 -10.52
C VAL A 49 -7.22 -11.05 -10.65
N GLY A 50 -7.19 -10.25 -9.60
CA GLY A 50 -6.39 -9.01 -9.50
C GLY A 50 -4.90 -9.30 -9.64
N LEU A 51 -4.38 -10.32 -8.94
CA LEU A 51 -2.98 -10.74 -9.13
C LEU A 51 -2.70 -11.19 -10.57
N GLY A 52 -3.60 -11.96 -11.17
CA GLY A 52 -3.47 -12.41 -12.55
C GLY A 52 -3.55 -11.26 -13.57
N ARG A 53 -4.30 -10.19 -13.30
CA ARG A 53 -4.29 -8.96 -14.12
C ARG A 53 -2.94 -8.27 -14.04
N LEU A 54 -2.39 -8.12 -12.84
CA LEU A 54 -1.05 -7.54 -12.63
C LEU A 54 0.05 -8.31 -13.37
N MET A 55 -0.06 -9.64 -13.43
CA MET A 55 0.90 -10.52 -14.10
C MET A 55 0.71 -10.63 -15.62
N GLY A 56 -0.03 -9.70 -16.24
CA GLY A 56 -0.15 -9.59 -17.70
C GLY A 56 -1.47 -10.07 -18.30
N GLY A 57 -2.57 -10.05 -17.54
CA GLY A 57 -3.95 -10.23 -18.04
C GLY A 57 -4.31 -11.65 -18.50
N ALA A 58 -3.48 -12.30 -19.32
CA ALA A 58 -3.64 -13.70 -19.71
C ALA A 58 -3.60 -14.64 -18.49
N MET A 59 -2.86 -14.25 -17.46
CA MET A 59 -2.77 -14.94 -16.17
C MET A 59 -4.05 -14.81 -15.34
N ALA A 60 -4.89 -13.78 -15.55
CA ALA A 60 -6.15 -13.60 -14.80
C ALA A 60 -7.18 -14.72 -15.04
N SER A 61 -7.03 -15.48 -16.13
CA SER A 61 -7.89 -16.61 -16.47
C SER A 61 -7.50 -17.91 -15.76
N ILE A 62 -6.33 -17.94 -15.10
CA ILE A 62 -5.78 -19.13 -14.44
C ILE A 62 -6.35 -19.20 -13.01
N ARG A 63 -7.07 -20.29 -12.71
CA ARG A 63 -7.69 -20.53 -11.39
C ARG A 63 -6.64 -20.62 -10.26
N ASP A 64 -7.05 -20.25 -9.05
CA ASP A 64 -6.25 -19.98 -7.84
C ASP A 64 -5.10 -20.96 -7.58
N ALA A 65 -5.35 -22.27 -7.65
CA ALA A 65 -4.34 -23.30 -7.35
C ALA A 65 -3.21 -23.40 -8.39
N ALA A 66 -3.50 -23.05 -9.65
CA ALA A 66 -2.51 -23.05 -10.73
C ALA A 66 -1.74 -21.72 -10.77
N LEU A 67 -2.39 -20.60 -10.44
CA LEU A 67 -1.76 -19.28 -10.37
C LEU A 67 -0.63 -19.26 -9.34
N ALA A 68 -0.87 -19.83 -8.14
CA ALA A 68 0.10 -19.90 -7.07
C ALA A 68 1.43 -20.57 -7.46
N ARG A 69 1.41 -21.55 -8.37
CA ARG A 69 2.64 -22.21 -8.87
C ARG A 69 3.41 -21.38 -9.91
N VAL A 70 2.78 -20.40 -10.53
CA VAL A 70 3.36 -19.61 -11.62
C VAL A 70 3.86 -18.24 -11.15
N VAL A 71 3.21 -17.65 -10.13
CA VAL A 71 3.52 -16.28 -9.65
C VAL A 71 4.72 -16.18 -8.70
N GLY A 72 5.37 -17.31 -8.38
CA GLY A 72 6.48 -17.39 -7.44
C GLY A 72 6.08 -17.08 -5.99
N VAL A 73 7.06 -17.19 -5.07
CA VAL A 73 6.83 -16.99 -3.62
C VAL A 73 6.23 -15.61 -3.33
N ALA A 74 6.75 -14.57 -3.97
CA ALA A 74 6.29 -13.20 -3.81
C ALA A 74 4.81 -13.02 -4.18
N GLY A 75 4.34 -13.63 -5.29
CA GLY A 75 2.93 -13.56 -5.67
C GLY A 75 2.04 -14.33 -4.70
N THR A 76 2.46 -15.52 -4.25
CA THR A 76 1.68 -16.32 -3.29
C THR A 76 1.50 -15.62 -1.94
N GLN A 77 2.50 -14.86 -1.49
CA GLN A 77 2.44 -14.13 -0.23
C GLN A 77 1.44 -12.96 -0.27
N GLN A 78 1.11 -12.42 -1.45
CA GLN A 78 0.14 -11.34 -1.61
C GLN A 78 -1.32 -11.81 -1.68
N LEU A 79 -1.57 -13.10 -1.85
CA LEU A 79 -2.94 -13.61 -1.93
C LEU A 79 -3.66 -13.47 -0.59
N THR A 80 -4.93 -13.05 -0.61
CA THR A 80 -5.78 -13.02 0.58
C THR A 80 -5.76 -14.37 1.29
N GLY A 81 -5.47 -14.36 2.59
CA GLY A 81 -5.34 -15.57 3.39
C GLY A 81 -4.02 -16.32 3.18
N SER A 82 -2.96 -15.70 2.68
CA SER A 82 -1.61 -16.26 2.77
C SER A 82 -1.14 -16.35 4.22
N ASP A 83 -0.26 -17.31 4.54
CA ASP A 83 0.35 -17.40 5.88
C ASP A 83 1.10 -16.13 6.26
N PHE A 84 1.79 -15.54 5.28
CA PHE A 84 2.51 -14.28 5.45
C PHE A 84 1.57 -13.14 5.91
N LEU A 85 0.44 -12.94 5.22
CA LEU A 85 -0.51 -11.89 5.60
C LEU A 85 -1.25 -12.21 6.91
N ARG A 86 -1.51 -13.50 7.20
CA ARG A 86 -2.04 -13.91 8.50
C ARG A 86 -1.08 -13.51 9.63
N GLU A 87 0.20 -13.84 9.50
CA GLU A 87 1.22 -13.51 10.49
C GLU A 87 1.42 -12.00 10.63
N LEU A 88 1.53 -11.28 9.50
CA LEU A 88 1.71 -9.83 9.49
C LEU A 88 0.55 -9.08 10.17
N ASN A 89 -0.69 -9.53 9.96
CA ASN A 89 -1.89 -8.88 10.46
C ASN A 89 -2.37 -9.43 11.83
N ALA A 90 -1.71 -10.48 12.39
CA ALA A 90 -2.16 -11.17 13.59
C ALA A 90 -2.30 -10.27 14.83
N SER A 91 -1.47 -9.22 14.93
CA SER A 91 -1.46 -8.26 16.03
C SER A 91 -2.00 -6.88 15.61
N GLY A 92 -2.86 -6.86 14.61
CA GLY A 92 -3.42 -5.64 14.02
C GLY A 92 -2.49 -4.95 13.02
N ASP A 93 -2.99 -3.88 12.42
CA ASP A 93 -2.42 -3.40 11.17
C ASP A 93 -1.17 -2.54 11.34
N THR A 94 -1.05 -1.90 12.50
CA THR A 94 -0.11 -0.80 12.76
C THR A 94 0.84 -1.09 13.91
N VAL A 95 1.97 -0.39 13.91
CA VAL A 95 2.96 -0.36 15.00
C VAL A 95 2.85 0.99 15.73
N PRO A 96 2.82 1.02 17.08
CA PRO A 96 2.75 2.28 17.83
C PRO A 96 3.89 3.24 17.49
N GLY A 97 3.60 4.54 17.43
CA GLY A 97 4.56 5.60 17.13
C GLY A 97 4.82 5.84 15.64
N VAL A 98 4.18 5.07 14.74
CA VAL A 98 4.26 5.26 13.29
C VAL A 98 2.99 5.93 12.77
N HIS A 99 3.16 6.90 11.87
CA HIS A 99 2.09 7.52 11.10
C HIS A 99 1.93 6.79 9.77
N TYR A 100 0.70 6.46 9.39
CA TYR A 100 0.39 5.76 8.15
C TYR A 100 -0.48 6.64 7.28
N THR A 101 -0.07 6.87 6.03
CA THR A 101 -0.97 7.38 4.99
C THR A 101 -1.19 6.27 3.99
N VAL A 102 -2.44 5.85 3.79
CA VAL A 102 -2.78 4.70 2.96
C VAL A 102 -3.65 5.16 1.80
N VAL A 103 -3.11 5.04 0.60
CA VAL A 103 -3.72 5.56 -0.62
C VAL A 103 -4.36 4.43 -1.39
N ALA A 104 -5.69 4.47 -1.50
CA ALA A 104 -6.50 3.55 -2.29
C ALA A 104 -6.98 4.21 -3.58
N SER A 105 -7.12 3.43 -4.65
CA SER A 105 -7.72 3.89 -5.91
C SER A 105 -8.95 3.06 -6.23
N ARG A 106 -10.08 3.71 -6.52
CA ARG A 106 -11.33 3.04 -6.93
C ARG A 106 -11.21 2.37 -8.30
N VAL A 107 -10.20 2.77 -9.09
CA VAL A 107 -9.91 2.20 -10.42
C VAL A 107 -8.69 1.26 -10.41
N ASP A 108 -8.20 0.90 -9.21
CA ASP A 108 -7.20 -0.15 -9.08
C ASP A 108 -7.75 -1.45 -9.68
N ASP A 109 -6.93 -2.15 -10.47
CA ASP A 109 -7.29 -3.37 -11.18
C ASP A 109 -6.56 -4.62 -10.68
N ALA A 110 -5.67 -4.48 -9.69
CA ALA A 110 -4.88 -5.57 -9.12
C ALA A 110 -5.14 -5.80 -7.63
N SER A 111 -5.17 -4.76 -6.81
CA SER A 111 -5.52 -4.85 -5.39
C SER A 111 -7.03 -4.85 -5.25
N GLN A 112 -7.64 -6.03 -5.32
CA GLN A 112 -9.09 -6.21 -5.27
C GLN A 112 -9.54 -7.03 -4.05
N PRO A 113 -10.62 -6.62 -3.35
CA PRO A 113 -11.32 -5.34 -3.54
C PRO A 113 -10.46 -4.16 -3.04
N PRO A 114 -10.55 -2.96 -3.66
CA PRO A 114 -9.60 -1.88 -3.41
C PRO A 114 -9.61 -1.36 -1.97
N GLU A 115 -10.74 -1.43 -1.27
CA GLU A 115 -10.85 -1.06 0.14
C GLU A 115 -10.03 -1.96 1.07
N ALA A 116 -9.65 -3.17 0.63
CA ALA A 116 -8.79 -4.07 1.40
C ALA A 116 -7.36 -3.52 1.55
N THR A 117 -6.99 -2.48 0.80
CA THR A 117 -5.71 -1.78 0.99
C THR A 117 -5.66 -0.98 2.30
N PHE A 118 -6.79 -0.51 2.79
CA PHE A 118 -6.83 0.37 3.96
C PHE A 118 -6.39 -0.34 5.24
N LEU A 119 -5.79 0.41 6.14
CA LEU A 119 -5.35 -0.07 7.45
C LEU A 119 -6.34 0.38 8.54
N ARG A 120 -6.47 -0.42 9.58
CA ARG A 120 -7.22 -0.12 10.79
C ARG A 120 -6.27 0.47 11.84
N PRO A 121 -6.56 1.65 12.40
CA PRO A 121 -5.68 2.24 13.41
C PRO A 121 -5.67 1.39 14.68
N GLY A 122 -4.48 0.96 15.08
CA GLY A 122 -4.22 0.34 16.38
C GLY A 122 -3.78 1.37 17.44
N PRO A 123 -3.69 0.97 18.72
CA PRO A 123 -3.29 1.86 19.80
C PRO A 123 -1.94 2.53 19.55
N GLY A 124 -1.88 3.86 19.72
CA GLY A 124 -0.65 4.64 19.59
C GLY A 124 -0.13 4.83 18.16
N ALA A 125 -0.89 4.42 17.14
CA ALA A 125 -0.60 4.70 15.74
C ALA A 125 -1.66 5.62 15.13
N THR A 126 -1.30 6.35 14.08
CA THR A 126 -2.24 7.19 13.32
C THR A 126 -2.38 6.63 11.91
N VAL A 127 -3.60 6.59 11.37
CA VAL A 127 -3.86 6.12 10.00
C VAL A 127 -4.75 7.12 9.27
N ASP A 128 -4.25 7.62 8.15
CA ASP A 128 -4.97 8.43 7.18
C ASP A 128 -5.24 7.59 5.93
N ASN A 129 -6.44 7.00 5.86
CA ASN A 129 -6.92 6.27 4.69
C ASN A 129 -7.54 7.26 3.68
N VAL A 130 -7.01 7.30 2.45
CA VAL A 130 -7.38 8.26 1.42
C VAL A 130 -7.76 7.55 0.15
N TRP A 131 -8.92 7.88 -0.41
CA TRP A 131 -9.23 7.55 -1.81
C TRP A 131 -8.66 8.63 -2.72
N VAL A 132 -7.90 8.23 -3.75
CA VAL A 132 -7.42 9.14 -4.79
C VAL A 132 -8.58 9.95 -5.39
N GLN A 133 -9.70 9.28 -5.69
CA GLN A 133 -10.84 9.91 -6.34
C GLN A 133 -11.67 10.81 -5.42
N ASP A 134 -11.43 10.82 -4.11
CA ASP A 134 -12.03 11.84 -3.22
C ASP A 134 -11.33 13.21 -3.38
N LEU A 135 -10.07 13.20 -3.83
CA LEU A 135 -9.31 14.42 -4.13
C LEU A 135 -9.42 14.82 -5.61
N CYS A 136 -9.39 13.84 -6.51
CA CYS A 136 -9.42 14.06 -7.95
C CYS A 136 -10.31 13.00 -8.63
N PRO A 137 -11.62 13.26 -8.80
CA PRO A 137 -12.54 12.27 -9.37
C PRO A 137 -12.18 11.76 -10.77
N ALA A 138 -11.42 12.55 -11.54
CA ALA A 138 -10.97 12.21 -12.88
C ALA A 138 -9.66 11.40 -12.92
N ASP A 139 -9.00 11.20 -11.78
CA ASP A 139 -7.76 10.42 -11.72
C ASP A 139 -8.03 8.95 -12.04
N ALA A 140 -7.48 8.50 -13.17
CA ALA A 140 -7.73 7.20 -13.78
C ALA A 140 -6.50 6.27 -13.78
N TYR A 141 -5.47 6.57 -12.99
CA TYR A 141 -4.25 5.75 -12.94
C TYR A 141 -4.55 4.39 -12.27
N ARG A 142 -4.32 3.31 -13.03
CA ARG A 142 -4.48 1.92 -12.57
C ARG A 142 -3.28 1.46 -11.76
N HIS A 143 -3.36 0.26 -11.17
CA HIS A 143 -2.44 -0.19 -10.11
C HIS A 143 -0.96 0.06 -10.40
N ALA A 144 -0.49 -0.30 -11.60
CA ALA A 144 0.91 -0.16 -12.02
C ALA A 144 1.35 1.30 -12.23
N ASP A 145 0.40 2.18 -12.51
CA ASP A 145 0.67 3.57 -12.90
C ASP A 145 0.39 4.56 -11.76
N VAL A 146 -0.17 4.11 -10.62
CA VAL A 146 -0.43 4.93 -9.42
C VAL A 146 0.75 5.83 -9.01
N PRO A 147 2.02 5.38 -9.02
CA PRO A 147 3.15 6.26 -8.69
C PRO A 147 3.36 7.44 -9.65
N ARG A 148 2.75 7.43 -10.84
CA ARG A 148 2.80 8.51 -11.83
C ARG A 148 1.61 9.47 -11.71
N SER A 149 0.65 9.19 -10.85
CA SER A 149 -0.50 10.09 -10.62
C SER A 149 -0.02 11.39 -9.95
N PRO A 150 -0.39 12.57 -10.50
CA PRO A 150 -0.17 13.85 -9.84
C PRO A 150 -0.91 13.97 -8.50
N THR A 151 -2.13 13.44 -8.41
CA THR A 151 -2.93 13.39 -7.17
C THR A 151 -2.21 12.58 -6.09
N VAL A 152 -1.67 11.43 -6.44
CA VAL A 152 -0.90 10.57 -5.52
C VAL A 152 0.39 11.25 -5.11
N THR A 153 1.08 11.92 -6.04
CA THR A 153 2.26 12.73 -5.73
C THR A 153 1.93 13.82 -4.71
N TYR A 154 0.80 14.51 -4.87
CA TYR A 154 0.30 15.48 -3.89
C TYR A 154 0.08 14.84 -2.52
N ILE A 155 -0.60 13.69 -2.45
CA ILE A 155 -0.84 12.98 -1.18
C ILE A 155 0.48 12.61 -0.50
N VAL A 156 1.44 12.06 -1.25
CA VAL A 156 2.77 11.71 -0.72
C VAL A 156 3.48 12.95 -0.18
N GLN A 157 3.51 14.06 -0.92
CA GLN A 157 4.16 15.29 -0.46
C GLN A 157 3.51 15.83 0.82
N ARG A 158 2.18 15.82 0.90
CA ARG A 158 1.45 16.22 2.10
C ARG A 158 1.70 15.31 3.31
N ALA A 159 1.90 14.02 3.07
CA ALA A 159 2.20 13.06 4.13
C ALA A 159 3.63 13.21 4.68
N LEU A 160 4.58 13.61 3.82
CA LEU A 160 6.00 13.76 4.18
C LEU A 160 6.35 15.18 4.65
N ASP A 161 5.54 16.17 4.31
CA ASP A 161 5.73 17.58 4.67
C ASP A 161 4.36 18.19 5.06
N PRO A 162 4.07 18.37 6.36
CA PRO A 162 2.82 18.97 6.83
C PRO A 162 2.57 20.40 6.33
N ASP A 163 3.63 21.13 5.95
CA ASP A 163 3.53 22.51 5.44
C ASP A 163 3.30 22.56 3.92
N TYR A 164 3.26 21.39 3.26
CA TYR A 164 3.03 21.31 1.83
C TYR A 164 1.63 21.79 1.42
N SER A 165 1.60 22.74 0.49
CA SER A 165 0.39 23.46 0.04
C SER A 165 0.10 23.32 -1.45
N GLY A 166 0.47 22.19 -2.05
CA GLY A 166 0.21 21.90 -3.47
C GLY A 166 -1.28 21.79 -3.83
N THR A 167 -1.56 21.56 -5.12
CA THR A 167 -2.93 21.35 -5.60
C THR A 167 -3.24 19.84 -5.65
N PRO A 168 -4.35 19.38 -5.05
CA PRO A 168 -4.69 17.95 -4.99
C PRO A 168 -5.06 17.30 -6.32
N CYS A 169 -5.52 18.06 -7.31
CA CYS A 169 -5.94 17.57 -8.62
C CYS A 169 -5.44 18.55 -9.70
N PRO A 170 -4.12 18.58 -9.97
CA PRO A 170 -3.57 19.46 -10.99
C PRO A 170 -3.97 18.97 -12.39
N HIS A 171 -4.22 19.92 -13.30
CA HIS A 171 -4.59 19.66 -14.70
C HIS A 171 -3.45 19.10 -15.54
#